data_AF-A0A522TFI9-F1
#
_entry.id   AF-A0A522TFI9-F1
#
_cell.length_a   1.000
_cell.length_b   1.000
_cell.length_c   1.000
_cell.angle_alpha   90.00
_cell.angle_beta   90.00
_cell.angle_gamma   90.00
#
_symmetry.space_group_name_H-M   'P 1'
#
loop_
_entity.id
_entity.type
_entity.pdbx_description
1 polymer ?
#
loop_
_entity_poly.entity_id
_entity_poly.type
_entity_poly.pdbx_seq_one_letter_code
_entity_poly.pdbx_strand_id
1 'polypeptide(L)' 'MESQSGGFRESELVRSAVVQKLSVIGEAASRLSKDFRDRQAGIPWPQVIAFRDLLIHA' A
#
# COMPACT_ATOMS: atom_id res chain seq x y z
N MET A 1 13.84 -6.65 -25.72
CA MET A 1 12.90 -6.63 -24.58
C MET A 1 13.63 -6.02 -23.42
N GLU A 2 13.52 -4.70 -23.25
CA GLU A 2 14.20 -4.00 -22.16
C GLU A 2 13.60 -4.46 -20.83
N SER A 3 14.43 -5.12 -20.03
CA SER A 3 14.12 -5.43 -18.65
C SER A 3 13.95 -4.12 -17.90
N GLN A 4 12.71 -3.71 -17.59
CA GLN A 4 12.38 -2.49 -16.83
C GLN A 4 12.84 -2.54 -15.34
N SER A 5 13.88 -3.30 -15.03
CA SER A 5 14.36 -3.56 -13.67
C SER A 5 15.17 -2.39 -13.07
N GLY A 6 15.61 -1.43 -13.89
CA GLY A 6 16.28 -0.22 -13.40
C GLY A 6 15.32 0.83 -12.79
N GLY A 7 14.05 0.84 -13.21
CA GLY A 7 13.14 1.95 -12.88
C GLY A 7 12.74 2.08 -11.41
N PHE A 8 12.61 0.99 -10.66
CA PHE A 8 12.12 1.04 -9.27
C PHE A 8 13.26 1.12 -8.24
N ARG A 9 14.29 0.29 -8.37
CA ARG A 9 15.40 0.23 -7.40
C ARG A 9 16.33 1.44 -7.51
N GLU A 10 16.38 2.11 -8.66
CA GLU A 10 17.32 3.20 -8.89
C GLU A 10 16.63 4.58 -8.79
N SER A 11 15.32 4.66 -9.03
CA SER A 11 14.57 5.92 -8.95
C SER A 11 13.91 6.12 -7.59
N GLU A 12 14.41 7.11 -6.84
CA GLU A 12 13.76 7.59 -5.63
C GLU A 12 12.35 8.13 -5.91
N LEU A 13 12.17 8.85 -7.02
CA LEU A 13 10.85 9.36 -7.43
C LEU A 13 9.83 8.25 -7.61
N VAL A 14 10.21 7.15 -8.28
CA VAL A 14 9.32 6.01 -8.47
C VAL A 14 9.02 5.33 -7.13
N ARG A 15 10.00 5.15 -6.26
CA ARG A 15 9.76 4.59 -4.90
C ARG A 15 8.81 5.46 -4.10
N SER A 16 9.07 6.77 -4.03
CA SER A 16 8.22 7.72 -3.31
C SER A 16 6.81 7.76 -3.86
N ALA A 17 6.63 7.69 -5.19
CA ALA A 17 5.31 7.58 -5.80
C ALA A 17 4.59 6.29 -5.41
N VAL A 18 5.27 5.14 -5.39
CA VAL A 18 4.70 3.86 -4.98
C VAL A 18 4.32 3.87 -3.50
N VAL A 19 5.21 4.36 -2.63
CA VAL A 19 4.94 4.52 -1.18
C VAL A 19 3.71 5.41 -0.97
N GLN A 20 3.63 6.55 -1.64
CA GLN A 20 2.48 7.45 -1.57
C GLN A 20 1.17 6.75 -1.95
N LYS A 21 1.17 5.96 -3.04
CA LYS A 21 -0.02 5.22 -3.49
C LYS A 21 -0.43 4.15 -2.49
N LEU A 22 0.52 3.42 -1.91
CA LEU A 22 0.24 2.40 -0.90
C LEU A 22 -0.33 3.02 0.39
N SER A 23 0.18 4.19 0.81
CA SER A 23 -0.38 4.94 1.94
C SER A 23 -1.83 5.38 1.70
N VAL A 24 -2.15 5.85 0.49
CA VAL A 24 -3.54 6.21 0.12
C VAL A 24 -4.47 4.98 0.16
N ILE A 25 -3.98 3.81 -0.25
CA ILE A 25 -4.76 2.57 -0.19
C ILE A 25 -5.03 2.17 1.27
N GLY A 26 -4.02 2.23 2.15
CA GLY A 26 -4.19 1.93 3.58
C GLY A 26 -5.17 2.88 4.27
N GLU A 27 -5.08 4.18 3.97
CA GLU A 27 -6.01 5.23 4.43
C GLU A 27 -7.45 4.96 3.95
N ALA A 28 -7.62 4.56 2.69
CA ALA A 28 -8.95 4.23 2.16
C ALA A 28 -9.51 2.96 2.82
N ALA A 29 -8.69 1.94 3.05
CA ALA A 29 -9.07 0.70 3.71
C ALA A 29 -9.52 0.93 5.17
N SER A 30 -8.91 1.88 5.88
CA SER A 30 -9.27 2.20 7.28
C SER A 30 -10.65 2.84 7.39
N ARG A 31 -11.09 3.54 6.35
CA ARG A 31 -12.40 4.22 6.26
C ARG A 31 -13.55 3.29 5.86
N LEU A 32 -13.25 2.07 5.43
CA LEU A 32 -14.29 1.08 5.12
C LEU A 32 -15.03 0.66 6.39
N SER A 33 -16.35 0.46 6.27
CA SER A 33 -17.17 -0.01 7.40
C SER A 33 -16.70 -1.40 7.87
N LYS A 34 -16.96 -1.71 9.14
CA LYS A 34 -16.66 -3.03 9.70
C LYS A 34 -17.42 -4.11 8.94
N ASP A 35 -18.72 -3.92 8.69
CA ASP A 35 -19.57 -4.86 7.95
C ASP A 35 -19.03 -5.18 6.55
N PHE A 36 -18.48 -4.19 5.83
CA PHE A 36 -17.88 -4.43 4.52
C PHE A 36 -16.62 -5.30 4.63
N ARG A 37 -15.76 -4.98 5.60
CA ARG A 37 -14.52 -5.73 5.86
C ARG A 37 -14.81 -7.17 6.30
N ASP A 38 -15.82 -7.35 7.15
CA ASP A 38 -16.26 -8.67 7.62
C ASP A 38 -16.80 -9.53 6.46
N ARG A 39 -17.56 -8.93 5.53
CA ARG A 39 -18.04 -9.62 4.32
C ARG A 39 -16.91 -10.03 3.37
N GLN A 40 -15.80 -9.29 3.41
CA GLN A 40 -14.61 -9.52 2.60
C GLN A 40 -13.46 -10.06 3.46
N ALA A 41 -13.74 -11.06 4.28
CA ALA A 41 -12.79 -11.63 5.25
C ALA A 41 -11.54 -12.28 4.63
N GLY A 42 -11.54 -12.56 3.31
CA GLY A 42 -10.36 -13.05 2.60
C GLY A 42 -9.25 -12.00 2.41
N ILE A 43 -9.56 -10.73 2.66
CA ILE A 43 -8.60 -9.63 2.58
C ILE A 43 -7.99 -9.40 3.97
N PRO A 44 -6.66 -9.31 4.09
CA PRO A 44 -5.96 -9.04 5.35
C PRO A 44 -6.08 -7.55 5.75
N TRP A 45 -7.29 -7.10 6.08
CA TRP A 45 -7.58 -5.69 6.39
C TRP A 45 -6.68 -5.07 7.46
N PRO A 46 -6.40 -5.74 8.60
CA PRO A 46 -5.51 -5.18 9.61
C PRO A 46 -4.12 -4.88 9.06
N GLN A 47 -3.58 -5.77 8.23
CA GLN A 47 -2.26 -5.60 7.61
C GLN A 47 -2.27 -4.49 6.57
N VAL A 48 -3.32 -4.38 5.74
CA VAL A 48 -3.47 -3.30 4.74
C VAL A 48 -3.56 -1.93 5.42
N ILE A 49 -4.27 -1.83 6.54
CA ILE A 49 -4.42 -0.59 7.30
C ILE A 49 -3.11 -0.22 8.01
N ALA A 50 -2.47 -1.18 8.67
CA ALA A 50 -1.20 -0.99 9.38
C ALA A 50 -0.01 -0.71 8.43
N PHE A 51 -0.17 -0.97 7.13
CA PHE A 51 0.88 -0.78 6.15
C PHE A 51 1.36 0.68 6.06
N ARG A 52 0.49 1.65 6.36
CA ARG A 52 0.87 3.06 6.43
C ARG A 52 2.00 3.29 7.44
N ASP A 53 1.92 2.67 8.61
CA ASP A 53 2.87 2.89 9.69
C ASP A 53 4.23 2.23 9.35
N LEU A 54 4.22 1.08 8.69
CA LEU A 54 5.44 0.43 8.18
C LEU A 54 6.17 1.27 7.12
N LEU A 55 5.43 2.00 6.27
CA LEU A 55 5.99 2.82 5.20
C LEU A 55 6.62 4.13 5.68
N ILE A 56 6.19 4.66 6.83
CA ILE A 56 6.70 5.93 7.37
C ILE A 56 7.97 5.69 8.22
N HIS A 57 8.17 4.46 8.69
CA HIS A 57 9.30 4.07 9.54
C HIS A 57 10.45 3.37 8.79
N ALA A 58 10.36 3.23 7.46
CA ALA A 58 11.31 2.50 6.61
C ALA A 58 12.30 3.41 5.86
#